data_AF-A0A1Z4KKM4-F1
#
_entry.id   AF-A0A1Z4KKM4-F1
#
_cell.length_a   1.000
_cell.length_b   1.000
_cell.length_c   1.000
_cell.angle_alpha   90.00
_cell.angle_beta   90.00
_cell.angle_gamma   90.00
#
_symmetry.space_group_name_H-M   'P 1'
#
loop_
_entity.id
_entity.type
_entity.pdbx_description
1 polymer ?
#
loop_
_entity_poly.entity_id
_entity_poly.type
_entity_poly.pdbx_seq_one_letter_code
_entity_poly.pdbx_strand_id
1 'polypeptide(L)'
;MIFPTRSLEPRDTITHRIFLNSDQVQRIYLDELVTSDTLPISINLMLLTIASSETMAEQAKQLIQRVKLEETGRLPKNEIIEIITTIAVYKFSSLSRQEVEAMLGITLEQTRVYQEAKAEGREEGREEGREELLKVAVPLLLKTGMSVEQIAQQFNIAVESVEKYR
;
A
#
# COMPACT_ATOMS: atom_id res chain seq x y z
N MET A 1 1.60 24.56 -10.67
CA MET A 1 0.92 24.10 -9.44
C MET A 1 -0.18 23.14 -9.82
N ILE A 2 -0.39 22.10 -9.01
CA ILE A 2 -1.38 21.06 -9.26
C ILE A 2 -2.24 20.90 -8.00
N PHE A 3 -3.56 20.92 -8.15
CA PHE A 3 -4.52 20.70 -7.06
C PHE A 3 -5.57 19.67 -7.47
N PRO A 4 -6.16 18.92 -6.51
CA PRO A 4 -7.27 18.02 -6.82
C PRO A 4 -8.48 18.76 -7.38
N THR A 5 -8.85 19.88 -6.76
CA THR A 5 -9.97 20.75 -7.13
C THR A 5 -9.63 22.22 -6.88
N ARG A 6 -10.39 23.16 -7.47
CA ARG A 6 -10.23 24.61 -7.19
C ARG A 6 -10.43 24.98 -5.73
N SER A 7 -11.35 24.29 -5.05
CA SER A 7 -11.70 24.60 -3.66
C SER A 7 -10.55 24.31 -2.68
N LEU A 8 -9.58 23.49 -3.08
CA LEU A 8 -8.39 23.15 -2.31
C LEU A 8 -7.19 24.05 -2.63
N GLU A 9 -7.31 24.99 -3.57
CA GLU A 9 -6.29 26.01 -3.78
C GLU A 9 -6.24 26.98 -2.56
N PRO A 10 -5.05 27.25 -2.00
CA PRO A 10 -4.90 28.21 -0.91
C PRO A 10 -5.46 29.59 -1.28
N ARG A 11 -6.32 30.14 -0.41
CA ARG A 11 -6.93 31.47 -0.63
C ARG A 11 -5.94 32.61 -0.45
N ASP A 12 -4.99 32.45 0.47
CA ASP A 12 -3.92 33.43 0.66
C ASP A 12 -2.81 33.21 -0.37
N THR A 13 -2.83 34.06 -1.38
CA THR A 13 -1.85 34.07 -2.47
C THR A 13 -0.92 35.28 -2.41
N ILE A 14 -0.99 36.11 -1.36
CA ILE A 14 -0.32 37.42 -1.32
C ILE A 14 1.19 37.28 -1.57
N THR A 15 1.84 36.35 -0.86
CA THR A 15 3.30 36.11 -0.95
C THR A 15 3.77 35.69 -2.34
N HIS A 16 2.91 35.02 -3.12
CA HIS A 16 3.28 34.48 -4.43
C HIS A 16 2.48 35.10 -5.59
N ARG A 17 1.69 36.15 -5.32
CA ARG A 17 0.72 36.74 -6.25
C ARG A 17 1.34 37.08 -7.60
N ILE A 18 2.55 37.63 -7.61
CA ILE A 18 3.26 38.02 -8.83
C ILE A 18 3.50 36.81 -9.73
N PHE A 19 4.06 35.73 -9.18
CA PHE A 19 4.30 34.49 -9.93
C PHE A 19 3.00 33.83 -10.38
N LEU A 20 2.02 33.79 -9.48
CA LEU A 20 0.71 33.20 -9.70
C LEU A 20 -0.13 33.91 -10.77
N ASN A 21 0.14 35.19 -11.03
CA ASN A 21 -0.53 35.97 -12.08
C ASN A 21 0.31 36.10 -13.36
N SER A 22 1.47 35.46 -13.42
CA SER A 22 2.33 35.44 -14.60
C SER A 22 2.06 34.21 -15.48
N ASP A 23 2.57 34.24 -16.71
CA ASP A 23 2.60 33.11 -17.64
C ASP A 23 3.62 32.02 -17.26
N GLN A 24 4.45 32.27 -16.24
CA GLN A 24 5.48 31.33 -15.78
C GLN A 24 4.92 30.22 -14.89
N VAL A 25 3.70 30.38 -14.34
CA VAL A 25 3.07 29.40 -13.46
C VAL A 25 1.71 28.97 -13.99
N GLN A 26 1.61 27.72 -14.41
CA GLN A 26 0.35 27.10 -14.77
C GLN A 26 -0.32 26.49 -13.53
N ARG A 27 -1.62 26.74 -13.38
CA ARG A 27 -2.49 26.05 -12.41
C ARG A 27 -3.20 24.91 -13.12
N ILE A 28 -3.14 23.71 -12.55
CA ILE A 28 -3.81 22.52 -13.05
C ILE A 28 -4.74 22.02 -11.94
N TYR A 29 -6.02 21.86 -12.26
CA TYR A 29 -7.01 21.26 -11.38
C TYR A 29 -7.38 19.90 -11.96
N LEU A 30 -7.12 18.85 -11.18
CA LEU A 30 -7.21 17.49 -11.66
C LEU A 30 -8.66 17.09 -12.01
N ASP A 31 -9.64 17.56 -11.24
CA ASP A 31 -11.08 17.35 -11.49
C ASP A 31 -11.60 18.01 -12.78
N GLU A 32 -10.88 18.99 -13.31
CA GLU A 32 -11.20 19.67 -14.56
C GLU A 32 -10.54 19.03 -15.79
N LEU A 33 -9.63 18.08 -15.58
CA LEU A 33 -9.00 17.36 -16.68
C LEU A 33 -9.95 16.29 -17.21
N VAL A 34 -10.21 16.35 -18.52
CA VAL A 34 -10.88 15.25 -19.21
C VAL A 34 -9.91 14.07 -19.24
N THR A 35 -10.26 13.02 -18.51
CA THR A 35 -9.48 11.77 -18.52
C THR A 35 -9.35 11.29 -19.96
N SER A 36 -8.13 11.19 -20.48
CA SER A 36 -7.87 10.76 -21.85
C SER A 36 -6.54 10.03 -21.99
N ASP A 37 -6.45 9.23 -23.04
CA ASP A 37 -5.22 8.54 -23.42
C ASP A 37 -4.14 9.47 -23.99
N THR A 38 -4.45 10.75 -24.18
CA THR A 38 -3.49 11.75 -24.65
C THR A 38 -2.75 12.45 -23.50
N LEU A 39 -3.26 12.33 -22.27
CA LEU A 39 -2.58 12.89 -21.12
C LEU A 39 -1.27 12.14 -20.82
N PRO A 40 -0.23 12.85 -20.34
CA PRO A 40 0.99 12.23 -19.85
C PRO A 40 0.70 11.19 -18.75
N ILE A 41 1.45 10.09 -18.74
CA ILE A 41 1.30 9.01 -17.74
C ILE A 41 1.32 9.55 -16.31
N SER A 42 2.18 10.52 -16.00
CA SER A 42 2.26 11.14 -14.67
C SER A 42 0.99 11.89 -14.27
N ILE A 43 0.28 12.50 -15.21
CA ILE A 43 -0.99 13.17 -14.96
C ILE A 43 -2.08 12.13 -14.72
N ASN A 44 -2.14 11.08 -15.54
CA ASN A 44 -3.09 9.99 -15.36
C ASN A 44 -2.90 9.26 -14.01
N LEU A 45 -1.65 9.12 -13.54
CA LEU A 45 -1.38 8.61 -12.18
C LEU A 45 -2.01 9.48 -11.09
N MET A 46 -1.87 10.81 -11.20
CA MET A 46 -2.49 11.73 -10.25
C MET A 46 -4.02 11.69 -10.32
N LEU A 47 -4.60 11.53 -11.52
CA LEU A 47 -6.06 11.39 -11.68
C LEU A 47 -6.62 10.16 -10.94
N LEU A 48 -5.89 9.05 -10.86
CA LEU A 48 -6.33 7.87 -10.09
C LEU A 48 -6.58 8.18 -8.60
N THR A 49 -5.85 9.14 -8.03
CA THR A 49 -6.01 9.53 -6.62
C THR A 49 -7.35 10.22 -6.36
N ILE A 50 -7.92 10.89 -7.36
CA ILE A 50 -9.20 11.62 -7.26
C ILE A 50 -10.36 10.93 -7.97
N ALA A 51 -10.09 9.87 -8.76
CA ALA A 51 -11.10 9.09 -9.46
C ALA A 51 -12.16 8.55 -8.48
N SER A 52 -13.38 8.27 -8.92
CA SER A 52 -14.36 7.57 -8.08
C SER A 52 -14.04 6.08 -8.02
N SER A 53 -14.58 5.35 -7.05
CA SER A 53 -14.43 3.89 -6.99
C SER A 53 -14.98 3.20 -8.25
N GLU A 54 -16.00 3.79 -8.89
CA GLU A 54 -16.63 3.27 -10.10
C GLU A 54 -15.72 3.39 -11.34
N THR A 55 -14.99 4.50 -11.48
CA THR A 55 -14.16 4.76 -12.67
C THR A 55 -12.69 4.36 -12.49
N MET A 56 -12.20 4.29 -11.25
CA MET A 56 -10.79 4.05 -10.98
C MET A 56 -10.30 2.72 -11.54
N ALA A 57 -11.08 1.64 -11.41
CA ALA A 57 -10.70 0.32 -11.90
C ALA A 57 -10.38 0.34 -13.41
N GLU A 58 -11.27 0.94 -14.21
CA GLU A 58 -11.10 1.01 -15.66
C GLU A 58 -9.95 1.94 -16.04
N GLN A 59 -9.84 3.11 -15.40
CA GLN A 59 -8.73 4.04 -15.62
C GLN A 59 -7.37 3.42 -15.27
N ALA A 60 -7.29 2.65 -14.19
CA ALA A 60 -6.09 1.96 -13.77
C ALA A 60 -5.70 0.87 -14.77
N LYS A 61 -6.66 0.04 -15.24
CA LYS A 61 -6.43 -0.95 -16.30
C LYS A 61 -5.86 -0.31 -17.56
N GLN A 62 -6.50 0.76 -18.04
CA GLN A 62 -6.07 1.47 -19.24
C GLN A 62 -4.66 2.04 -19.08
N LEU A 63 -4.39 2.67 -17.94
CA LEU A 63 -3.07 3.22 -17.65
C LEU A 63 -1.99 2.13 -17.58
N ILE A 64 -2.28 0.98 -16.97
CA ILE A 64 -1.38 -0.18 -16.94
C ILE A 64 -1.04 -0.65 -18.35
N GLN A 65 -2.03 -0.73 -19.26
CA GLN A 65 -1.77 -1.13 -20.65
C GLN A 65 -0.89 -0.11 -21.37
N ARG A 66 -1.17 1.19 -21.19
CA ARG A 66 -0.34 2.26 -21.75
C ARG A 66 1.09 2.21 -21.24
N VAL A 67 1.29 2.02 -19.94
CA VAL A 67 2.63 1.88 -19.32
C VAL A 67 3.41 0.70 -19.90
N LYS A 68 2.73 -0.41 -20.23
CA LYS A 68 3.38 -1.56 -20.87
C LYS A 68 3.83 -1.25 -22.29
N LEU A 69 3.05 -0.50 -23.06
CA LEU A 69 3.27 -0.24 -24.48
C LEU A 69 4.16 0.99 -24.77
N GLU A 70 4.00 2.07 -24.00
CA GLU A 70 4.65 3.36 -24.22
C GLU A 70 6.03 3.43 -23.54
N GLU A 71 6.86 4.37 -23.98
CA GLU A 71 8.06 4.77 -23.25
C GLU A 71 7.66 5.62 -22.05
N THR A 72 8.07 5.18 -20.86
CA THR A 72 7.64 5.78 -19.60
C THR A 72 8.59 6.87 -19.14
N GLY A 73 8.84 7.88 -19.97
CA GLY A 73 9.66 9.06 -19.61
C GLY A 73 10.85 8.74 -18.71
N ARG A 74 10.83 9.23 -17.46
CA ARG A 74 11.88 8.98 -16.46
C ARG A 74 11.58 7.87 -15.46
N LEU A 75 10.31 7.46 -15.33
CA LEU A 75 9.90 6.50 -14.30
C LEU A 75 9.92 5.08 -14.88
N PRO A 76 10.59 4.13 -14.23
CA PRO A 76 10.52 2.73 -14.61
C PRO A 76 9.07 2.21 -14.62
N LYS A 77 8.77 1.32 -15.58
CA LYS A 77 7.41 0.73 -15.73
C LYS A 77 6.94 0.06 -14.44
N ASN A 78 7.81 -0.70 -13.78
CA ASN A 78 7.52 -1.38 -12.51
C ASN A 78 7.18 -0.39 -11.38
N GLU A 79 7.87 0.75 -11.28
CA GLU A 79 7.55 1.78 -10.28
C GLU A 79 6.17 2.41 -10.54
N ILE A 80 5.82 2.62 -11.81
CA ILE A 80 4.49 3.12 -12.17
C ILE A 80 3.41 2.12 -11.78
N ILE A 81 3.62 0.83 -12.08
CA ILE A 81 2.70 -0.25 -11.68
C ILE A 81 2.60 -0.34 -10.15
N GLU A 82 3.70 -0.15 -9.42
CA GLU A 82 3.70 -0.08 -7.95
C GLU A 82 2.79 1.04 -7.46
N ILE A 83 2.95 2.26 -7.99
CA ILE A 83 2.12 3.41 -7.59
C ILE A 83 0.63 3.14 -7.87
N ILE A 84 0.29 2.62 -9.05
CA ILE A 84 -1.10 2.27 -9.40
C ILE A 84 -1.66 1.26 -8.40
N THR A 85 -0.85 0.25 -8.06
CA THR A 85 -1.20 -0.81 -7.11
C THR A 85 -1.44 -0.24 -5.72
N THR A 86 -0.53 0.61 -5.21
CA THR A 86 -0.69 1.28 -3.92
C THR A 86 -2.01 2.07 -3.89
N ILE A 87 -2.28 2.89 -4.91
CA ILE A 87 -3.54 3.67 -4.99
C ILE A 87 -4.76 2.73 -4.97
N ALA A 88 -4.73 1.62 -5.71
CA ALA A 88 -5.81 0.63 -5.73
C ALA A 88 -6.06 0.01 -4.36
N VAL A 89 -5.00 -0.46 -3.69
CA VAL A 89 -5.10 -1.09 -2.36
C VAL A 89 -5.69 -0.12 -1.33
N TYR A 90 -5.26 1.14 -1.33
CA TYR A 90 -5.81 2.14 -0.41
C TYR A 90 -7.27 2.50 -0.72
N LYS A 91 -7.63 2.62 -2.00
CA LYS A 91 -8.99 2.99 -2.41
C LYS A 91 -9.99 1.87 -2.20
N PHE A 92 -9.55 0.62 -2.40
CA PHE A 92 -10.36 -0.59 -2.30
C PHE A 92 -9.94 -1.45 -1.12
N SER A 93 -9.84 -0.85 0.06
CA SER A 93 -9.38 -1.52 1.28
C SER A 93 -10.25 -2.70 1.71
N SER A 94 -11.47 -2.82 1.19
CA SER A 94 -12.38 -3.94 1.45
C SER A 94 -12.19 -5.12 0.49
N LEU A 95 -11.40 -4.97 -0.58
CA LEU A 95 -11.17 -6.03 -1.54
C LEU A 95 -9.99 -6.89 -1.11
N SER A 96 -10.12 -8.19 -1.37
CA SER A 96 -9.03 -9.14 -1.28
C SER A 96 -7.99 -8.89 -2.37
N ARG A 97 -6.79 -9.44 -2.17
CA ARG A 97 -5.72 -9.42 -3.19
C ARG A 97 -6.21 -9.91 -4.55
N GLN A 98 -6.92 -11.04 -4.58
CA GLN A 98 -7.36 -11.66 -5.83
C GLN A 98 -8.36 -10.76 -6.57
N GLU A 99 -9.21 -10.06 -5.84
CA GLU A 99 -10.16 -9.10 -6.41
C GLU A 99 -9.44 -7.88 -6.98
N VAL A 100 -8.40 -7.36 -6.31
CA VAL A 100 -7.57 -6.27 -6.85
C VAL A 100 -6.78 -6.72 -8.08
N GLU A 101 -6.23 -7.94 -8.09
CA GLU A 101 -5.55 -8.50 -9.27
C GLU A 101 -6.50 -8.65 -10.47
N ALA A 102 -7.68 -9.20 -10.24
CA ALA A 102 -8.72 -9.33 -11.26
C ALA A 102 -9.21 -7.95 -11.75
N MET A 103 -9.33 -6.99 -10.83
CA MET A 103 -9.68 -5.60 -11.16
C MET A 103 -8.59 -4.93 -11.99
N LEU A 104 -7.31 -5.14 -11.74
CA LEU A 104 -6.24 -4.46 -12.47
C LEU A 104 -5.78 -5.24 -13.71
N GLY A 105 -6.15 -6.52 -13.82
CA GLY A 105 -5.72 -7.40 -14.91
C GLY A 105 -4.21 -7.70 -14.87
N ILE A 106 -3.61 -7.70 -13.68
CA ILE A 106 -2.18 -7.96 -13.45
C ILE A 106 -1.98 -8.81 -12.21
N THR A 107 -0.89 -9.58 -12.20
CA THR A 107 -0.39 -10.25 -10.99
C THR A 107 0.38 -9.24 -10.16
N LEU A 108 0.10 -9.21 -8.86
CA LEU A 108 0.66 -8.23 -7.95
C LEU A 108 1.72 -8.82 -6.99
N GLU A 109 2.03 -10.11 -7.10
CA GLU A 109 3.03 -10.78 -6.26
C GLU A 109 4.44 -10.17 -6.30
N GLN A 110 4.75 -9.45 -7.39
CA GLN A 110 6.05 -8.81 -7.58
C GLN A 110 6.08 -7.36 -7.08
N THR A 111 4.94 -6.79 -6.65
CA THR A 111 4.93 -5.42 -6.13
C THR A 111 5.40 -5.43 -4.68
N ARG A 112 6.08 -4.35 -4.30
CA ARG A 112 6.68 -4.16 -2.99
C ARG A 112 5.63 -4.19 -1.90
N VAL A 113 4.49 -3.52 -2.09
CA VAL A 113 3.37 -3.53 -1.14
C VAL A 113 2.94 -4.94 -0.78
N TYR A 114 2.84 -5.86 -1.75
CA TYR A 114 2.44 -7.24 -1.46
C TYR A 114 3.55 -8.07 -0.84
N GLN A 115 4.81 -7.84 -1.22
CA GLN A 115 5.95 -8.54 -0.62
C GLN A 115 6.11 -8.17 0.86
N GLU A 116 5.96 -6.88 1.19
CA GLU A 116 6.01 -6.38 2.57
C GLU A 116 4.86 -6.97 3.40
N ALA A 117 3.61 -6.87 2.94
CA ALA A 117 2.47 -7.45 3.64
C ALA A 117 2.59 -8.98 3.84
N LYS A 118 3.15 -9.70 2.87
CA LYS A 118 3.41 -11.14 2.98
C LYS A 118 4.55 -11.46 3.96
N ALA A 119 5.56 -10.61 4.05
CA ALA A 119 6.65 -10.77 5.00
C ALA A 119 6.18 -10.52 6.43
N GLU A 120 5.42 -9.45 6.64
CA GLU A 120 4.79 -9.12 7.92
C GLU A 120 3.89 -10.25 8.42
N GLY A 121 2.94 -10.72 7.60
CA GLY A 121 2.06 -11.83 8.00
C GLY A 121 2.78 -13.16 8.26
N ARG A 122 3.97 -13.39 7.67
CA ARG A 122 4.81 -14.56 8.00
C ARG A 122 5.50 -14.41 9.34
N GLU A 123 5.89 -13.20 9.70
CA GLU A 123 6.50 -12.92 10.99
C GLU A 123 5.46 -13.00 12.11
N GLU A 124 4.31 -12.36 11.91
CA GLU A 124 3.15 -12.48 12.81
C GLU A 124 2.75 -13.95 13.00
N GLY A 125 2.60 -14.72 11.92
CA GLY A 125 2.26 -16.13 12.02
C GLY A 125 3.31 -16.99 12.73
N ARG A 126 4.59 -16.60 12.72
CA ARG A 126 5.63 -17.26 13.52
C ARG A 126 5.48 -16.95 15.00
N GLU A 127 5.25 -15.68 15.34
CA GLU A 127 5.06 -15.26 16.72
C GLU A 127 3.78 -15.86 17.32
N GLU A 128 2.67 -15.83 16.58
CA GLU A 128 1.42 -16.49 16.97
C GLU A 128 1.61 -18.01 17.13
N GLY A 129 2.27 -18.67 16.17
CA GLY A 129 2.54 -20.10 16.25
C GLY A 129 3.43 -20.48 17.44
N ARG A 130 4.40 -19.61 17.79
CA ARG A 130 5.25 -19.78 18.98
C ARG A 130 4.44 -19.59 20.26
N GLU A 131 3.57 -18.59 20.30
CA GLU A 131 2.69 -18.35 21.45
C GLU A 131 1.72 -19.51 21.67
N GLU A 132 1.04 -20.00 20.62
CA GLU A 132 0.14 -21.16 20.70
C GLU A 132 0.87 -22.43 21.12
N LEU A 133 2.10 -22.63 20.64
CA LEU A 133 2.94 -23.74 21.10
C LEU A 133 3.23 -23.64 22.61
N LEU A 134 3.60 -22.46 23.11
CA LEU A 134 3.90 -22.25 24.53
C LEU A 134 2.65 -22.44 25.41
N LYS A 135 1.49 -21.94 24.98
CA LYS A 135 0.20 -22.14 25.68
C LYS A 135 -0.11 -23.61 25.95
N VAL A 136 0.22 -24.49 25.00
CA VAL A 136 -0.04 -25.93 25.12
C VAL A 136 1.11 -26.67 25.81
N ALA A 137 2.36 -26.34 25.47
CA ALA A 137 3.53 -27.07 25.95
C ALA A 137 3.85 -26.78 27.42
N VAL A 138 3.76 -25.53 27.87
CA VAL A 138 4.17 -25.15 29.23
C VAL A 138 3.38 -25.91 30.31
N PRO A 139 2.03 -25.96 30.30
CA PRO A 139 1.26 -26.73 31.29
C PRO A 139 1.60 -28.22 31.28
N LEU A 140 1.82 -28.80 30.10
CA LEU A 140 2.17 -30.22 29.95
C LEU A 140 3.54 -30.53 30.57
N LEU A 141 4.53 -29.68 30.32
CA LEU A 141 5.89 -29.84 30.85
C LEU A 141 5.95 -29.60 32.36
N LEU A 142 5.16 -28.65 32.88
CA LEU A 142 4.99 -28.48 34.32
C LEU A 142 4.37 -29.74 34.95
N LYS A 143 3.36 -30.32 34.30
CA LYS A 143 2.72 -31.56 34.76
C LYS A 143 3.65 -32.78 34.73
N THR A 144 4.64 -32.80 33.83
CA THR A 144 5.66 -33.86 33.79
C THR A 144 6.80 -33.62 34.78
N GLY A 145 6.77 -32.52 35.54
CA GLY A 145 7.71 -32.21 36.62
C GLY A 145 8.89 -31.34 36.20
N MET A 146 8.88 -30.73 35.00
CA MET A 146 9.88 -29.73 34.65
C MET A 146 9.62 -28.42 35.42
N SER A 147 10.70 -27.76 35.84
CA SER A 147 10.65 -26.42 36.43
C SER A 147 10.52 -25.32 35.36
N VAL A 148 10.06 -24.14 35.77
CA VAL A 148 9.90 -22.96 34.90
C VAL A 148 11.24 -22.58 34.27
N GLU A 149 12.33 -22.68 35.02
CA GLU A 149 13.69 -22.37 34.57
C GLU A 149 14.17 -23.34 33.49
N GLN A 150 13.88 -24.64 33.64
CA GLN A 150 14.21 -25.66 32.64
C GLN A 150 13.40 -25.45 31.35
N ILE A 151 12.14 -25.08 31.46
CA ILE A 151 11.27 -24.79 30.31
C ILE A 151 11.77 -23.52 29.59
N ALA A 152 12.09 -22.46 30.33
CA ALA A 152 12.63 -21.21 29.77
C ALA A 152 13.93 -21.46 29.00
N GLN A 153 14.82 -22.29 29.55
CA GLN A 153 16.05 -22.71 28.89
C GLN A 153 15.79 -23.54 27.63
N GLN A 154 14.83 -24.47 27.67
CA GLN A 154 14.49 -25.35 26.54
C GLN A 154 13.92 -24.57 25.34
N PHE A 155 13.09 -23.56 25.60
CA PHE A 155 12.48 -22.71 24.55
C PHE A 155 13.28 -21.45 24.23
N ASN A 156 14.43 -21.25 24.89
CA ASN A 156 15.28 -20.08 24.79
C ASN A 156 14.47 -18.76 24.92
N ILE A 157 13.69 -18.67 26.01
CA ILE A 157 12.85 -17.52 26.35
C ILE A 157 13.12 -17.06 27.79
N ALA A 158 12.66 -15.87 28.14
CA ALA A 158 12.71 -15.38 29.50
C ALA A 158 11.80 -16.22 30.41
N VAL A 159 12.21 -16.42 31.66
CA VAL A 159 11.40 -17.08 32.71
C VAL A 159 10.04 -16.39 32.86
N GLU A 160 10.02 -15.06 32.80
CA GLU A 160 8.80 -14.24 32.83
C GLU A 160 7.81 -14.59 31.69
N SER A 161 8.31 -14.98 30.52
CA SER A 161 7.47 -15.42 29.40
C SER A 161 6.82 -16.77 29.67
N VAL A 162 7.47 -17.67 30.41
CA VAL A 162 6.93 -18.99 30.78
C VAL A 162 5.85 -18.85 31.86
N GLU A 163 6.04 -17.98 32.84
CA GLU A 163 5.07 -17.72 33.92
C GLU A 163 3.70 -17.26 33.39
N LYS A 164 3.64 -16.65 32.20
CA LYS A 164 2.37 -16.28 31.54
C LYS A 164 1.49 -17.48 31.17
N TYR A 165 2.08 -18.67 31.06
CA TYR A 165 1.41 -19.89 30.59
C TYR A 165 1.36 -21.00 31.65
N ARG A 166 1.65 -20.66 32.91
CA ARG A 166 1.55 -21.56 34.07
C ARG A 166 0.09 -21.74 34.50
#